data_AF-R1EC51-F1
#
_entry.id   AF-R1EC51-F1
#
_cell.length_a   1.000
_cell.length_b   1.000
_cell.length_c   1.000
_cell.angle_alpha   90.00
_cell.angle_beta   90.00
_cell.angle_gamma   90.00
#
_symmetry.space_group_name_H-M   'P 1'
#
loop_
_entity.id
_entity.type
_entity.pdbx_description
1 polymer ?
#
loop_
_entity_poly.entity_id
_entity_poly.type
_entity_poly.pdbx_seq_one_letter_code
_entity_poly.pdbx_strand_id
1 'polypeptide(L)'
;MEVLHLRVRVLFLPHALVPRHLHALLRILFFSRPVGERFCQCSVAVDGVSLIGSSDELECLLAREGVLVDPNEWAVVRVCEGQSGFESVGVIERITGPLAAAAVPVLYVTTFADDFVLIPASRVADATACLGAASWRSL
;
A
#
# COMPACT_ATOMS: atom_id res chain seq x y z
N MET A 1 -11.87 1.49 -10.22
CA MET A 1 -11.23 1.74 -8.92
C MET A 1 -12.19 1.39 -7.81
N GLU A 2 -11.74 0.50 -6.92
CA GLU A 2 -12.49 0.04 -5.75
C GLU A 2 -11.69 0.43 -4.51
N VAL A 3 -12.31 1.22 -3.63
CA VAL A 3 -11.69 1.54 -2.34
C VAL A 3 -11.91 0.35 -1.43
N LEU A 4 -10.84 -0.37 -1.12
CA LEU A 4 -10.91 -1.46 -0.16
C LEU A 4 -11.03 -0.84 1.23
N HIS A 5 -11.85 -1.43 2.10
CA HIS A 5 -11.93 -1.03 3.51
C HIS A 5 -10.72 -1.51 4.33
N LEU A 6 -9.55 -1.59 3.70
CA LEU A 6 -8.29 -2.03 4.29
C LEU A 6 -7.43 -0.82 4.63
N ARG A 7 -6.95 -0.80 5.88
CA ARG A 7 -6.02 0.21 6.39
C ARG A 7 -4.70 -0.46 6.75
N VAL A 8 -3.61 0.14 6.30
CA VAL A 8 -2.27 -0.42 6.45
C VAL A 8 -1.29 0.63 6.97
N ARG A 9 -0.21 0.12 7.57
CA ARG A 9 0.97 0.87 7.98
C ARG A 9 2.11 0.54 7.05
N VAL A 10 2.99 1.51 6.87
CA VAL A 10 4.24 1.35 6.13
C VAL A 10 5.37 1.46 7.15
N LEU A 11 6.25 0.47 7.18
CA LEU A 11 7.44 0.48 8.01
C LEU A 11 8.67 0.07 7.23
N PHE A 12 9.81 0.53 7.70
CA PHE A 12 11.12 0.16 7.20
C PHE A 12 11.98 -0.35 8.34
N LEU A 13 12.55 -1.54 8.14
CA LEU A 13 13.42 -2.23 9.05
C LEU A 13 14.85 -2.18 8.48
N PRO A 14 15.76 -1.37 9.08
CA PRO A 14 17.15 -1.33 8.67
C PRO A 14 17.81 -2.72 8.68
N HIS A 15 18.73 -2.97 7.75
CA HIS A 15 19.38 -4.28 7.57
C HIS A 15 20.03 -4.81 8.86
N ALA A 16 20.61 -3.92 9.68
CA ALA A 16 21.21 -4.28 10.97
C ALA A 16 20.21 -4.90 11.97
N LEU A 17 18.92 -4.60 11.84
CA LEU A 17 17.87 -5.09 12.72
C LEU A 17 17.16 -6.33 12.17
N VAL A 18 17.35 -6.67 10.89
CA VAL A 18 16.70 -7.83 10.25
C VAL A 18 16.97 -9.15 11.00
N PRO A 19 18.22 -9.52 11.35
CA PRO A 19 18.46 -10.79 12.05
C PRO A 19 17.73 -10.89 13.39
N ARG A 20 17.65 -9.77 14.13
CA ARG A 20 16.97 -9.69 15.43
C ARG A 20 15.45 -9.87 15.29
N HIS A 21 14.89 -9.46 14.16
CA HIS A 21 13.45 -9.49 13.90
C HIS A 21 13.02 -10.57 12.90
N LEU A 22 13.93 -11.47 12.50
CA LEU A 22 13.65 -12.50 11.49
C LEU A 22 12.43 -13.37 11.84
N HIS A 23 12.30 -13.78 13.10
CA HIS A 23 11.14 -14.56 13.54
C HIS A 23 9.82 -13.79 13.35
N ALA A 24 9.81 -12.48 13.65
CA ALA A 24 8.64 -11.63 13.44
C ALA A 24 8.31 -11.50 11.94
N LEU A 25 9.33 -11.29 11.09
CA LEU A 25 9.17 -11.25 9.64
C LEU A 25 8.58 -12.55 9.10
N LEU A 26 9.16 -13.70 9.46
CA LEU A 26 8.66 -15.01 9.03
C LEU A 26 7.21 -15.22 9.47
N ARG A 27 6.89 -14.86 10.72
CA ARG A 27 5.53 -14.96 11.24
C ARG A 27 4.54 -14.13 10.42
N ILE A 28 4.88 -12.87 10.14
CA ILE A 28 4.03 -11.95 9.37
C ILE A 28 3.84 -12.45 7.93
N LEU A 29 4.90 -12.94 7.29
CA LEU A 29 4.87 -13.31 5.87
C LEU A 29 4.25 -14.67 5.62
N PHE A 30 4.55 -15.67 6.47
CA PHE A 30 4.25 -17.07 6.18
C PHE A 30 3.27 -17.72 7.16
N PHE A 31 3.07 -17.16 8.35
CA PHE A 31 2.28 -17.81 9.41
C PHE A 31 1.07 -16.99 9.87
N SER A 32 0.87 -15.79 9.34
CA SER A 32 -0.36 -15.00 9.55
C SER A 32 -1.56 -15.71 8.92
N ARG A 33 -2.63 -15.88 9.70
CA ARG A 33 -3.90 -16.45 9.26
C ARG A 33 -4.98 -15.37 9.26
N PRO A 34 -5.19 -14.65 8.15
CA PRO A 34 -6.19 -13.60 8.11
C PRO A 34 -7.60 -14.18 8.22
N VAL A 35 -8.46 -13.48 8.98
CA VAL A 35 -9.90 -13.70 8.97
C VAL A 35 -10.49 -12.64 8.04
N GLY A 36 -10.51 -12.91 6.74
CA GLY A 36 -11.00 -11.98 5.70
C GLY A 36 -9.91 -11.50 4.75
N GLU A 37 -10.17 -10.35 4.10
CA GLU A 37 -9.23 -9.74 3.16
C GLU A 37 -7.98 -9.23 3.88
N ARG A 38 -6.82 -9.40 3.22
CA ARG A 38 -5.52 -9.04 3.75
C ARG A 38 -4.68 -8.39 2.66
N PHE A 39 -4.02 -7.30 3.01
CA PHE A 39 -2.98 -6.70 2.20
C PHE A 39 -1.65 -6.79 2.96
N CYS A 40 -0.68 -7.52 2.41
CA CYS A 40 0.67 -7.58 2.96
C CYS A 40 1.68 -7.56 1.82
N GLN A 41 2.62 -6.62 1.89
CA GLN A 41 3.70 -6.49 0.93
C GLN A 41 5.03 -6.40 1.68
N CYS A 42 6.05 -7.04 1.12
CA CYS A 42 7.41 -7.01 1.62
C CYS A 42 8.34 -6.77 0.45
N SER A 43 9.25 -5.82 0.61
CA SER A 43 10.31 -5.54 -0.37
C SER A 43 11.65 -5.39 0.34
N VAL A 44 12.68 -5.92 -0.29
CA VAL A 44 14.06 -5.81 0.20
C VAL A 44 14.74 -4.72 -0.62
N ALA A 45 15.30 -3.73 0.08
CA ALA A 45 16.13 -2.68 -0.48
C ALA A 45 17.59 -2.87 -0.02
N VAL A 46 18.49 -2.03 -0.53
CA VAL A 46 19.93 -2.10 -0.21
C VAL A 46 20.19 -1.87 1.30
N ASP A 47 19.36 -1.05 1.94
CA ASP A 47 19.51 -0.58 3.30
C ASP A 47 18.63 -1.32 4.32
N GLY A 48 17.71 -2.17 3.87
CA GLY A 48 16.79 -2.88 4.76
C GLY A 48 15.58 -3.48 4.08
N VAL A 49 14.50 -3.65 4.86
CA VAL A 49 13.26 -4.28 4.43
C VAL A 49 12.11 -3.32 4.66
N SER A 50 11.33 -3.04 3.61
CA SER A 50 10.07 -2.32 3.71
C SER A 50 8.92 -3.30 3.82
N LEU A 51 8.00 -3.04 4.74
CA LEU A 51 6.79 -3.82 4.96
C LEU A 51 5.56 -2.91 4.92
N ILE A 52 4.53 -3.41 4.27
CA ILE A 52 3.19 -2.85 4.27
C ILE A 52 2.24 -3.92 4.78
N GLY A 53 1.40 -3.57 5.75
CA GLY A 53 0.47 -4.51 6.38
C GLY A 53 -0.44 -3.82 7.38
N SER A 54 -1.45 -4.52 7.89
CA SER A 54 -2.35 -3.95 8.90
C SER A 54 -1.60 -3.64 10.20
N SER A 55 -2.14 -2.69 10.99
CA SER A 55 -1.57 -2.33 12.28
C SER A 55 -1.43 -3.55 13.21
N ASP A 56 -2.44 -4.41 13.27
CA ASP A 56 -2.45 -5.60 14.13
C ASP A 56 -1.39 -6.63 13.72
N GLU A 57 -1.16 -6.82 12.42
CA GLU A 57 -0.13 -7.75 11.94
C GLU A 57 1.28 -7.25 12.25
N LEU A 58 1.49 -5.94 12.14
CA LEU A 58 2.80 -5.29 12.30
C LEU A 58 3.10 -4.87 13.73
N GLU A 59 2.17 -5.07 14.68
CA GLU A 59 2.27 -4.62 16.07
C GLU A 59 3.61 -4.99 16.72
N CYS A 60 4.10 -6.21 16.48
CA CYS A 60 5.34 -6.71 17.07
C CYS A 60 6.61 -5.99 16.57
N LEU A 61 6.52 -5.27 15.44
CA LEU A 61 7.58 -4.45 14.86
C LEU A 61 7.37 -2.96 15.11
N LEU A 62 6.12 -2.47 15.10
CA LEU A 62 5.79 -1.04 15.25
C LEU A 62 6.33 -0.42 16.55
N ALA A 63 6.38 -1.18 17.63
CA ALA A 63 6.86 -0.73 18.93
C ALA A 63 8.35 -1.06 19.19
N ARG A 64 9.15 -1.28 18.14
CA ARG A 64 10.57 -1.65 18.28
C ARG A 64 11.47 -0.46 17.97
N GLU A 65 12.46 -0.26 18.84
CA GLU A 65 13.48 0.77 18.65
C GLU A 65 14.25 0.56 17.34
N GLY A 66 14.42 1.64 16.58
CA GLY A 66 15.14 1.63 15.29
C GLY A 66 14.31 1.16 14.09
N VAL A 67 13.08 0.70 14.28
CA VAL A 67 12.12 0.52 13.18
C VAL A 67 11.58 1.89 12.78
N LEU A 68 11.71 2.23 11.51
CA LEU A 68 11.15 3.46 10.96
C LEU A 68 9.72 3.20 10.55
N VAL A 69 8.79 4.04 10.97
CA VAL A 69 7.36 3.86 10.68
C VAL A 69 6.85 5.14 10.05
N ASP A 70 6.16 5.02 8.92
CA ASP A 70 5.45 6.15 8.34
C ASP A 70 4.35 6.62 9.31
N PRO A 71 4.25 7.94 9.56
CA PRO A 71 3.29 8.47 10.52
C PRO A 71 1.84 8.32 10.02
N ASN A 72 1.63 8.15 8.71
CA ASN A 72 0.29 7.98 8.16
C ASN A 72 -0.16 6.53 8.26
N GLU A 73 -1.45 6.39 8.43
CA GLU A 73 -2.15 5.18 8.04
C GLU A 73 -2.60 5.34 6.58
N TRP A 74 -2.56 4.26 5.82
CA TRP A 74 -2.80 4.28 4.39
C TRP A 74 -4.02 3.43 4.06
N ALA A 75 -4.95 3.98 3.27
CA ALA A 75 -6.06 3.23 2.69
C ALA A 75 -5.60 2.55 1.40
N VAL A 76 -5.95 1.29 1.23
CA VAL A 76 -5.62 0.52 0.04
C VAL A 76 -6.73 0.69 -1.00
N VAL A 77 -6.36 1.12 -2.20
CA VAL A 77 -7.29 1.30 -3.30
C VAL A 77 -6.88 0.39 -4.45
N ARG A 78 -7.77 -0.53 -4.84
CA ARG A 78 -7.54 -1.42 -5.98
C ARG A 78 -7.81 -0.65 -7.27
N VAL A 79 -6.83 -0.68 -8.16
CA VAL A 79 -6.97 -0.17 -9.52
C VAL A 79 -7.53 -1.29 -10.39
N CYS A 80 -8.85 -1.28 -10.59
CA CYS A 80 -9.46 -2.20 -11.54
C CYS A 80 -9.15 -1.72 -12.97
N GLU A 81 -8.29 -2.43 -13.68
CA GLU A 81 -8.27 -2.39 -15.13
C GLU A 81 -9.49 -3.18 -15.64
N GLY A 82 -10.05 -2.84 -16.81
CA GLY A 82 -11.14 -3.61 -17.41
C GLY A 82 -10.70 -5.04 -17.78
N GLN A 83 -11.45 -5.73 -18.63
CA GLN A 83 -11.17 -7.12 -19.05
C GLN A 83 -9.78 -7.36 -19.73
N SER A 84 -8.98 -6.32 -19.91
CA SER A 84 -7.69 -6.33 -20.60
C SER A 84 -6.54 -5.95 -19.64
N GLY A 85 -6.43 -6.69 -18.52
CA GLY A 85 -5.58 -6.37 -17.35
C GLY A 85 -4.05 -6.36 -17.53
N PHE A 86 -3.55 -6.16 -18.75
CA PHE A 86 -2.12 -6.00 -19.05
C PHE A 86 -1.82 -5.09 -20.25
N GLU A 87 -2.85 -4.63 -20.99
CA GLU A 87 -2.66 -3.86 -22.24
C GLU A 87 -3.03 -2.38 -22.10
N SER A 88 -3.49 -1.95 -20.93
CA SER A 88 -3.96 -0.58 -20.73
C SER A 88 -2.81 0.38 -20.37
N VAL A 89 -2.08 0.82 -21.40
CA VAL A 89 -1.11 1.92 -21.25
C VAL A 89 -1.84 3.18 -20.76
N GLY A 90 -1.29 3.85 -19.74
CA GLY A 90 -1.79 5.15 -19.26
C GLY A 90 -2.71 5.12 -18.04
N VAL A 91 -3.00 3.95 -17.45
CA VAL A 91 -3.76 3.87 -16.18
C VAL A 91 -3.05 4.60 -15.04
N ILE A 92 -1.73 4.42 -14.92
CA ILE A 92 -0.92 5.11 -13.92
C ILE A 92 -1.03 6.63 -14.08
N GLU A 93 -0.90 7.16 -15.29
CA GLU A 93 -0.98 8.60 -15.56
C GLU A 93 -2.36 9.16 -15.22
N ARG A 94 -3.43 8.44 -15.60
CA ARG A 94 -4.82 8.84 -15.34
C ARG A 94 -5.15 8.91 -13.85
N ILE A 95 -4.44 8.16 -13.01
CA ILE A 95 -4.65 8.17 -11.55
C ILE A 95 -3.68 9.14 -10.88
N THR A 96 -2.40 9.05 -11.20
CA THR A 96 -1.35 9.85 -10.54
C THR A 96 -1.38 11.32 -10.94
N GLY A 97 -1.80 11.66 -12.16
CA GLY A 97 -1.91 13.04 -12.63
C GLY A 97 -2.88 13.90 -11.80
N PRO A 98 -4.16 13.53 -11.67
CA PRO A 98 -5.11 14.24 -10.81
C PRO A 98 -4.70 14.29 -9.34
N LEU A 99 -4.13 13.20 -8.80
CA LEU A 99 -3.67 13.14 -7.41
C LEU A 99 -2.48 14.06 -7.17
N ALA A 100 -1.54 14.12 -8.11
CA ALA A 100 -0.41 15.05 -8.07
C ALA A 100 -0.88 16.51 -8.14
N ALA A 101 -1.84 16.83 -9.02
CA ALA A 101 -2.44 18.17 -9.11
C ALA A 101 -3.13 18.59 -7.81
N ALA A 102 -3.69 17.64 -7.06
CA ALA A 102 -4.30 17.85 -5.75
C ALA A 102 -3.30 17.76 -4.57
N ALA A 103 -2.00 17.60 -4.83
CA ALA A 103 -0.96 17.37 -3.82
C ALA A 103 -1.34 16.25 -2.83
N VAL A 104 -1.90 15.16 -3.34
CA VAL A 104 -2.19 13.93 -2.59
C VAL A 104 -1.02 12.97 -2.83
N PRO A 105 -0.20 12.68 -1.81
CA PRO A 105 0.88 11.71 -1.96
C PRO A 105 0.28 10.31 -2.08
N VAL A 106 0.95 9.45 -2.85
CA VAL A 106 0.53 8.06 -3.06
C VAL A 106 1.72 7.12 -3.03
N LEU A 107 1.47 5.86 -2.69
CA LEU A 107 2.36 4.75 -3.00
C LEU A 107 1.68 3.88 -4.04
N TYR A 108 2.39 3.55 -5.11
CA TYR A 108 1.91 2.63 -6.14
C TYR A 108 2.53 1.25 -5.90
N VAL A 109 1.70 0.23 -5.77
CA VAL A 109 2.13 -1.16 -5.54
C VAL A 109 1.48 -2.04 -6.60
N THR A 110 2.32 -2.54 -7.51
CA THR A 110 1.91 -3.53 -8.51
C THR A 110 2.14 -4.94 -7.99
N THR A 111 1.18 -5.82 -8.24
CA THR A 111 1.31 -7.26 -8.06
C THR A 111 1.17 -7.97 -9.40
N PHE A 112 1.26 -9.30 -9.40
CA PHE A 112 1.00 -10.06 -10.63
C PHE A 112 -0.47 -9.96 -11.09
N ALA A 113 -1.43 -9.84 -10.16
CA ALA A 113 -2.85 -9.91 -10.50
C ALA A 113 -3.51 -8.52 -10.61
N ASP A 114 -3.09 -7.60 -9.76
CA ASP A 114 -3.75 -6.31 -9.58
C ASP A 114 -2.72 -5.20 -9.29
N ASP A 115 -3.11 -3.98 -9.61
CA ASP A 115 -2.45 -2.76 -9.19
C ASP A 115 -3.18 -2.13 -8.00
N PHE A 116 -2.39 -1.55 -7.10
CA PHE A 116 -2.88 -0.90 -5.90
C PHE A 116 -2.28 0.49 -5.75
N VAL A 117 -3.12 1.43 -5.35
CA VAL A 117 -2.72 2.77 -4.93
C VAL A 117 -3.02 2.91 -3.46
N LEU A 118 -1.99 3.20 -2.68
CA LEU A 118 -2.16 3.55 -1.27
C LEU A 118 -2.25 5.06 -1.15
N ILE A 119 -3.27 5.51 -0.42
CA ILE A 119 -3.56 6.93 -0.18
C ILE A 119 -3.57 7.14 1.32
N PRO A 120 -2.99 8.22 1.86
CA PRO A 120 -3.14 8.52 3.28
C PRO A 120 -4.60 8.52 3.66
N ALA A 121 -4.94 7.80 4.72
CA ALA A 121 -6.28 7.62 5.23
C ALA A 121 -7.05 8.95 5.38
N SER A 122 -6.35 10.00 5.80
CA SER A 122 -6.88 11.35 5.98
C SER A 122 -7.18 12.09 4.68
N ARG A 123 -6.61 11.65 3.54
CA ARG A 123 -6.72 12.28 2.22
C ARG A 123 -7.59 11.49 1.24
N VAL A 124 -8.24 10.40 1.68
CA VAL A 124 -9.11 9.57 0.82
C VAL A 124 -10.28 10.37 0.26
N ALA A 125 -10.87 11.28 1.04
CA ALA A 125 -11.95 12.15 0.57
C ALA A 125 -11.48 13.08 -0.57
N ASP A 126 -10.32 13.71 -0.41
CA ASP A 126 -9.72 14.55 -1.45
C ASP A 126 -9.40 13.75 -2.72
N ALA A 127 -8.82 12.56 -2.55
CA ALA A 127 -8.47 11.66 -3.65
C ALA A 127 -9.72 11.19 -4.43
N THR A 128 -10.77 10.81 -3.72
CA THR A 128 -12.03 10.40 -4.34
C THR A 128 -12.74 11.57 -5.03
N ALA A 129 -12.64 12.78 -4.50
CA ALA A 129 -13.15 13.98 -5.16
C ALA A 129 -12.39 14.30 -6.46
N CYS A 130 -11.05 14.31 -6.43
CA CYS A 130 -10.27 14.63 -7.63
C CYS A 130 -10.38 13.55 -8.71
N LEU A 131 -10.42 12.27 -8.32
CA LEU A 131 -10.62 11.16 -9.23
C LEU A 131 -12.06 11.04 -9.71
N GLY A 132 -13.05 11.43 -8.90
CA GLY A 132 -14.46 11.47 -9.30
C GLY A 132 -14.77 12.59 -10.31
N ALA A 133 -14.08 13.72 -10.20
CA ALA A 133 -14.16 14.82 -11.17
C ALA A 133 -13.48 14.47 -12.52
N ALA A 134 -12.44 13.64 -12.49
CA ALA A 134 -11.83 13.07 -13.68
C ALA A 134 -12.67 11.87 -14.15
N SER A 135 -13.64 12.08 -15.04
CA SER A 135 -14.45 11.03 -15.68
C SER A 135 -13.62 9.81 -16.13
N TRP A 136 -13.42 8.82 -15.25
CA TRP A 136 -12.64 7.61 -15.54
C TRP A 136 -13.51 6.42 -15.96
N ARG A 137 -14.83 6.55 -15.84
CA ARG A 137 -15.86 5.53 -16.10
C ARG A 137 -16.37 5.49 -17.55
N SER A 138 -15.90 6.37 -18.42
CA SER A 138 -16.51 6.63 -19.74
C SER A 138 -15.62 6.15 -20.89
N LEU A 139 -15.09 4.92 -20.84
CA LEU A 139 -14.54 4.20 -22.00
C LEU A 139 -14.70 2.69 -21.77
#